data_AF-A0A672HX78-F1
#
_entry.id   AF-A0A672HX78-F1
#
_cell.length_a   1.000
_cell.length_b   1.000
_cell.length_c   1.000
_cell.angle_alpha   90.00
_cell.angle_beta   90.00
_cell.angle_gamma   90.00
#
_symmetry.space_group_name_H-M   'P 1'
#
loop_
_entity.id
_entity.type
_entity.pdbx_description
1 polymer ?
#
loop_
_entity_poly.entity_id
_entity_poly.type
_entity_poly.pdbx_seq_one_letter_code
_entity_poly.pdbx_strand_id
1 'polypeptide(L)'
;MRRVTLFVNGTSKNGKVVAVYGTLSDLLSVASNKLGIKASSFYNGKGGLIDDIALIRDDDVLYVSEGDPFIDPQDEAKVTSDLQGAHTDWLTLNIGGRLFTTTRSTLVSKEPESMLAHMFREKDVWGNKQDEHGAYLIDRSPEYFEPILNYLRHGQLIINEGINSVLDPFFPLYAISFCYNNWIFLGFILL
;
A
#
# COMPACT_ATOMS: atom_id res chain seq x y z
N MET A 1 14.44 -17.06 35.72
CA MET A 1 13.09 -17.45 35.23
C MET A 1 12.92 -16.76 33.90
N ARG A 2 12.60 -17.48 32.82
CA ARG A 2 12.39 -16.87 31.50
C ARG A 2 10.94 -16.41 31.37
N ARG A 3 10.71 -15.21 30.85
CA ARG A 3 9.38 -14.70 30.51
C ARG A 3 9.32 -14.30 29.04
N VAL A 4 8.14 -14.38 28.46
CA VAL A 4 7.88 -13.98 27.06
C VAL A 4 6.59 -13.21 26.97
N THR A 5 6.44 -12.44 25.90
CA THR A 5 5.20 -11.77 25.55
C THR A 5 4.53 -12.54 24.41
N LEU A 6 3.31 -13.02 24.64
CA LEU A 6 2.52 -13.73 23.66
C LEU A 6 1.50 -12.79 23.01
N PHE A 7 1.41 -12.83 21.68
CA PHE A 7 0.34 -12.19 20.90
C PHE A 7 -0.46 -13.26 20.15
N VAL A 8 -1.73 -12.96 19.86
CA VAL A 8 -2.47 -13.75 18.86
C VAL A 8 -1.82 -13.49 17.50
N ASN A 9 -1.61 -14.53 16.70
CA ASN A 9 -1.04 -14.43 15.36
C ASN A 9 -1.78 -13.37 14.53
N GLY A 10 -1.03 -12.47 13.87
CA GLY A 10 -1.58 -11.31 13.16
C GLY A 10 -1.76 -10.05 14.02
N THR A 11 -1.80 -10.15 15.36
CA THR A 11 -2.07 -8.98 16.21
C THR A 11 -0.80 -8.32 16.76
N SER A 12 -0.82 -7.00 16.91
CA SER A 12 0.26 -6.23 17.58
C SER A 12 -0.15 -5.62 18.94
N LYS A 13 -1.40 -5.88 19.37
CA LYS A 13 -1.98 -5.31 20.59
C LYS A 13 -2.43 -6.41 21.53
N ASN A 14 -2.66 -6.06 22.80
CA ASN A 14 -3.17 -6.97 23.84
C ASN A 14 -2.26 -8.17 24.18
N GLY A 15 -0.94 -8.02 24.00
CA GLY A 15 0.03 -9.05 24.35
C GLY A 15 -0.05 -9.46 25.83
N LYS A 16 0.20 -10.75 26.11
CA LYS A 16 0.18 -11.34 27.45
C LYS A 16 1.57 -11.79 27.85
N VAL A 17 2.09 -11.26 28.96
CA VAL A 17 3.36 -11.71 29.52
C VAL A 17 3.14 -13.00 30.32
N VAL A 18 3.91 -14.04 30.01
CA VAL A 18 3.85 -15.35 30.68
C VAL A 18 5.25 -15.84 31.04
N ALA A 19 5.34 -16.64 32.09
CA ALA A 19 6.56 -17.36 32.42
C ALA A 19 6.68 -18.62 31.55
N VAL A 20 7.90 -18.91 31.10
CA VAL A 20 8.23 -20.12 30.32
C VAL A 20 8.80 -21.18 31.24
N TYR A 21 8.09 -22.30 31.37
CA TYR A 21 8.50 -23.47 32.15
C TYR A 21 8.01 -24.76 31.49
N GLY A 22 8.65 -25.87 31.81
CA GLY A 22 8.25 -27.19 31.31
C GLY A 22 8.54 -27.39 29.82
N THR A 23 7.56 -27.91 29.10
CA THR A 23 7.60 -28.27 27.68
C THR A 23 6.85 -27.28 26.79
N LEU A 24 7.01 -27.38 25.48
CA LEU A 24 6.24 -26.57 24.53
C LEU A 24 4.72 -26.78 24.67
N SER A 25 4.29 -27.99 25.03
CA SER A 25 2.88 -28.33 25.28
C SER A 25 2.32 -27.58 26.50
N ASP A 26 3.10 -27.46 27.57
CA ASP A 26 2.72 -26.68 28.75
C ASP A 26 2.54 -25.21 28.39
N LEU A 27 3.46 -24.67 27.58
CA LEU A 27 3.39 -23.30 27.10
C LEU A 27 2.17 -23.06 26.18
N LEU A 28 1.82 -24.02 25.30
CA LEU A 28 0.61 -23.97 24.46
C LEU A 28 -0.67 -23.98 25.31
N SER A 29 -0.70 -24.77 26.39
CA SER A 29 -1.84 -24.79 27.33
C SER A 29 -2.00 -23.43 28.03
N VAL A 30 -0.90 -22.85 28.50
CA VAL A 30 -0.92 -21.51 29.11
C VAL A 30 -1.35 -20.45 28.09
N ALA A 31 -0.83 -20.52 26.86
CA ALA A 31 -1.19 -19.60 25.79
C ALA A 31 -2.68 -19.67 25.46
N SER A 32 -3.23 -20.89 25.33
CA SER A 32 -4.66 -21.12 25.06
C SER A 32 -5.55 -20.46 26.11
N ASN A 33 -5.21 -20.65 27.39
CA ASN A 33 -5.97 -20.08 28.50
C ASN A 33 -5.84 -18.54 28.60
N LYS A 34 -4.64 -17.99 28.31
CA LYS A 34 -4.36 -16.55 28.46
C LYS A 34 -4.87 -15.70 27.30
N LEU A 35 -4.86 -16.27 26.10
CA LEU A 35 -5.29 -15.60 24.87
C LEU A 35 -6.74 -15.95 24.47
N GLY A 36 -7.30 -17.04 25.01
CA GLY A 36 -8.67 -17.47 24.69
C GLY A 36 -8.81 -18.12 23.31
N ILE A 37 -7.73 -18.72 22.79
CA ILE A 37 -7.67 -19.39 21.48
C ILE A 37 -7.25 -20.85 21.65
N LYS A 38 -7.42 -21.69 20.62
CA LYS A 38 -6.88 -23.07 20.63
C LYS A 38 -5.44 -23.10 20.13
N ALA A 39 -4.49 -22.65 20.96
CA ALA A 39 -3.09 -22.55 20.56
C ALA A 39 -2.52 -23.89 20.06
N SER A 40 -1.90 -23.86 18.88
CA SER A 40 -1.25 -25.03 18.28
C SER A 40 0.22 -24.77 17.90
N SER A 41 0.57 -23.54 17.52
CA SER A 41 1.89 -23.20 16.99
C SER A 41 2.39 -21.87 17.55
N PHE A 42 3.71 -21.76 17.71
CA PHE A 42 4.41 -20.53 18.08
C PHE A 42 5.32 -20.05 16.94
N TYR A 43 5.29 -18.75 16.66
CA TYR A 43 6.18 -18.11 15.71
C TYR A 43 6.96 -16.97 16.37
N ASN A 44 8.16 -16.70 15.88
CA ASN A 44 8.88 -15.47 16.19
C ASN A 44 8.36 -14.30 15.31
N GLY A 45 8.80 -13.07 15.60
CA GLY A 45 8.40 -11.89 14.81
C GLY A 45 8.90 -11.81 13.37
N LYS A 46 9.61 -12.83 12.88
CA LYS A 46 10.01 -12.99 11.47
C LYS A 46 9.27 -14.14 10.78
N GLY A 47 8.28 -14.75 11.44
CA GLY A 47 7.52 -15.90 10.94
C GLY A 47 8.23 -17.25 11.04
N GLY A 48 9.35 -17.33 11.74
CA GLY A 48 10.00 -18.61 12.03
C GLY A 48 9.21 -19.40 13.07
N LEU A 49 8.81 -20.62 12.72
CA LEU A 49 8.16 -21.56 13.63
C LEU A 49 9.14 -21.94 14.77
N ILE A 50 8.63 -21.98 15.99
CA ILE A 50 9.36 -22.42 17.18
C ILE A 50 8.86 -23.82 17.52
N ASP A 51 9.70 -24.80 17.23
CA ASP A 51 9.48 -26.22 17.51
C ASP A 51 10.18 -26.69 18.80
N ASP A 52 11.24 -25.99 19.23
CA ASP A 52 11.98 -26.28 20.46
C ASP A 52 11.94 -25.11 21.46
N ILE A 53 11.51 -25.40 22.70
CA ILE A 53 11.46 -24.45 23.82
C ILE A 53 12.85 -23.93 24.22
N ALA A 54 13.93 -24.62 23.83
CA ALA A 54 15.30 -24.16 24.02
C ALA A 54 15.63 -22.91 23.20
N LEU A 55 14.92 -22.67 22.08
CA LEU A 55 15.13 -21.51 21.21
C LEU A 55 14.55 -20.22 21.79
N ILE A 56 13.67 -20.32 22.78
CA ILE A 56 12.99 -19.19 23.42
C ILE A 56 13.91 -18.52 24.45
N ARG A 57 14.18 -17.23 24.25
CA ARG A 57 14.98 -16.39 25.14
C ARG A 57 14.08 -15.59 26.09
N ASP A 58 14.72 -14.98 27.09
CA ASP A 58 14.03 -14.07 28.00
C ASP A 58 13.62 -12.78 27.27
N ASP A 59 12.42 -12.29 27.56
CA ASP A 59 11.77 -11.14 26.93
C ASP A 59 11.48 -11.30 25.42
N ASP A 60 11.49 -12.53 24.89
CA ASP A 60 11.07 -12.81 23.51
C ASP A 60 9.59 -12.49 23.28
N VAL A 61 9.29 -12.06 22.04
CA VAL A 61 7.93 -11.86 21.54
C VAL A 61 7.55 -13.02 20.64
N LEU A 62 6.48 -13.72 21.00
CA LEU A 62 5.98 -14.89 20.28
C LEU A 62 4.54 -14.66 19.80
N TYR A 63 4.24 -15.22 18.64
CA TYR A 63 2.93 -15.18 18.01
C TYR A 63 2.30 -16.56 18.04
N VAL A 64 1.06 -16.64 18.51
CA VAL A 64 0.36 -17.91 18.77
C VAL A 64 -0.76 -18.09 17.76
N SER A 65 -0.75 -19.18 17.00
CA SER A 65 -1.81 -19.51 16.03
C SER A 65 -2.60 -20.75 16.42
N GLU A 66 -3.80 -20.92 15.85
CA GLU A 66 -4.64 -22.12 16.00
C GLU A 66 -4.33 -23.22 14.98
N GLY A 67 -3.32 -23.01 14.14
CA GLY A 67 -2.90 -23.93 13.07
C GLY A 67 -2.62 -23.20 11.76
N ASP A 68 -2.98 -21.92 11.70
CA ASP A 68 -2.74 -21.09 10.54
C ASP A 68 -1.26 -20.70 10.39
N PRO A 69 -0.82 -20.41 9.14
CA PRO A 69 0.48 -19.81 8.87
C PRO A 69 0.69 -18.51 9.64
N PHE A 70 1.95 -18.13 9.86
CA PHE A 70 2.27 -16.85 10.48
C PHE A 70 1.67 -15.67 9.69
N ILE A 71 1.05 -14.74 10.40
CA ILE A 71 0.53 -13.47 9.87
C ILE A 71 1.36 -12.37 10.53
N ASP A 72 2.08 -11.59 9.71
CA ASP A 72 2.87 -10.47 10.23
C ASP A 72 1.91 -9.44 10.85
N PRO A 73 2.10 -9.02 12.11
CA PRO A 73 1.28 -7.96 12.68
C PRO A 73 1.43 -6.59 12.02
N GLN A 74 2.50 -6.40 11.24
CA GLN A 74 2.60 -5.26 10.33
C GLN A 74 1.67 -5.40 9.14
N ASP A 75 1.26 -6.63 8.79
CA ASP A 75 0.13 -6.86 7.89
C ASP A 75 -1.19 -6.46 8.55
N GLU A 76 -1.37 -6.40 9.87
CA GLU A 76 -2.61 -5.88 10.48
C GLU A 76 -2.81 -4.35 10.31
N ALA A 77 -1.71 -3.58 10.21
CA ALA A 77 -1.77 -2.19 9.73
C ALA A 77 -2.02 -2.10 8.21
N LYS A 78 -2.08 -3.26 7.57
CA LYS A 78 -2.14 -3.48 6.15
C LYS A 78 -3.34 -4.36 5.77
N VAL A 79 -4.15 -4.91 6.67
CA VAL A 79 -5.33 -5.72 6.28
C VAL A 79 -6.50 -4.82 5.84
N THR A 80 -6.40 -3.50 6.04
CA THR A 80 -7.15 -2.51 5.26
C THR A 80 -6.42 -2.01 3.99
N SER A 81 -5.20 -2.48 3.69
CA SER A 81 -4.39 -2.09 2.52
C SER A 81 -3.69 -3.21 1.72
N ASP A 82 -3.89 -4.50 2.05
CA ASP A 82 -3.11 -5.64 1.53
C ASP A 82 -4.00 -6.70 0.85
N LEU A 83 -4.97 -6.20 0.07
CA LEU A 83 -5.32 -6.88 -1.17
C LEU A 83 -4.34 -6.55 -2.33
N GLN A 84 -3.19 -5.90 -2.05
CA GLN A 84 -2.22 -5.48 -3.08
C GLN A 84 -0.79 -5.98 -2.83
N GLY A 85 -0.65 -7.20 -2.29
CA GLY A 85 0.64 -7.87 -2.09
C GLY A 85 1.05 -8.89 -3.17
N ALA A 86 0.18 -9.23 -4.11
CA ALA A 86 0.52 -10.09 -5.23
C ALA A 86 -0.29 -9.68 -6.46
N HIS A 87 0.37 -9.02 -7.42
CA HIS A 87 -0.21 -8.53 -8.67
C HIS A 87 -1.43 -7.61 -8.44
N THR A 88 -1.20 -6.33 -8.24
CA THR A 88 -1.56 -5.35 -9.26
C THR A 88 -0.95 -4.01 -8.87
N ASP A 89 0.04 -3.50 -9.61
CA ASP A 89 0.44 -2.07 -9.56
C ASP A 89 -0.72 -1.12 -9.90
N TRP A 90 -1.94 -1.63 -10.03
CA TRP A 90 -3.09 -0.95 -10.56
C TRP A 90 -3.62 0.05 -9.54
N LEU A 91 -3.75 1.28 -9.99
CA LEU A 91 -4.28 2.43 -9.29
C LEU A 91 -5.45 2.99 -10.08
N THR A 92 -6.44 3.49 -9.36
CA THR A 92 -7.58 4.20 -9.94
C THR A 92 -7.42 5.69 -9.69
N LEU A 93 -7.58 6.48 -10.75
CA LEU A 93 -7.56 7.94 -10.74
C LEU A 93 -8.97 8.42 -11.05
N ASN A 94 -9.51 9.31 -10.23
CA ASN A 94 -10.74 10.02 -10.51
C ASN A 94 -10.39 11.41 -11.06
N ILE A 95 -10.57 11.59 -12.36
CA ILE A 95 -10.23 12.83 -13.08
C ILE A 95 -11.51 13.56 -13.42
N GLY A 96 -11.84 14.62 -12.66
CA GLY A 96 -13.04 15.43 -12.91
C GLY A 96 -14.35 14.63 -12.91
N GLY A 97 -14.41 13.51 -12.19
CA GLY A 97 -15.57 12.61 -12.12
C GLY A 97 -15.48 11.35 -12.98
N ARG A 98 -14.49 11.22 -13.89
CA ARG A 98 -14.27 10.00 -14.69
C ARG A 98 -13.15 9.16 -14.09
N LEU A 99 -13.41 7.87 -13.91
CA LEU A 99 -12.44 6.92 -13.37
C LEU A 99 -11.53 6.37 -14.47
N PHE A 100 -10.22 6.37 -14.20
CA PHE A 100 -9.17 5.80 -15.03
C PHE A 100 -8.36 4.81 -14.21
N THR A 101 -8.17 3.60 -14.70
CA THR A 101 -7.32 2.61 -14.04
C THR A 101 -6.02 2.43 -14.82
N THR A 102 -4.88 2.50 -14.15
CA THR A 102 -3.56 2.31 -14.75
C THR A 102 -2.60 1.70 -13.75
N THR A 103 -1.35 1.44 -14.10
CA THR A 103 -0.34 0.98 -13.15
C THR A 103 0.53 2.12 -12.62
N ARG A 104 1.06 1.99 -11.40
CA ARG A 104 2.04 2.92 -10.82
C ARG A 104 3.25 3.05 -11.73
N SER A 105 3.74 1.92 -12.24
CA SER A 105 4.81 1.87 -13.24
C SER A 105 4.52 2.75 -14.45
N THR A 106 3.31 2.74 -15.01
CA THR A 106 2.94 3.59 -16.15
C THR A 106 3.13 5.08 -15.85
N LEU A 107 2.78 5.54 -14.63
CA LEU A 107 2.88 6.95 -14.26
C LEU A 107 4.30 7.41 -13.96
N VAL A 108 5.15 6.52 -13.43
CA VAL A 108 6.50 6.89 -12.96
C VAL A 108 7.62 6.57 -13.96
N SER A 109 7.41 5.62 -14.88
CA SER A 109 8.51 5.05 -15.68
C SER A 109 8.88 5.89 -16.89
N LYS A 110 7.89 6.52 -17.53
CA LYS A 110 8.09 7.21 -18.82
C LYS A 110 8.68 8.61 -18.63
N GLU A 111 8.12 9.37 -17.71
CA GLU A 111 8.54 10.74 -17.41
C GLU A 111 8.81 10.86 -15.90
N PRO A 112 9.99 10.46 -15.43
CA PRO A 112 10.33 10.39 -14.01
C PRO A 112 10.27 11.77 -13.33
N GLU A 113 10.49 12.85 -14.07
CA GLU A 113 10.45 14.22 -13.53
C GLU A 113 9.04 14.85 -13.56
N SER A 114 8.03 14.08 -13.99
CA SER A 114 6.65 14.55 -14.07
C SER A 114 5.98 14.74 -12.73
N MET A 115 4.97 15.63 -12.70
CA MET A 115 4.11 15.79 -11.53
C MET A 115 3.50 14.45 -11.14
N LEU A 116 3.04 13.64 -12.11
CA LEU A 116 2.49 12.31 -11.86
C LEU A 116 3.56 11.39 -11.28
N ALA A 117 4.77 11.38 -11.83
CA ALA A 117 5.86 10.60 -11.28
C ALA A 117 6.18 11.01 -9.84
N HIS A 118 6.24 12.31 -9.53
CA HIS A 118 6.45 12.80 -8.16
C HIS A 118 5.29 12.43 -7.22
N MET A 119 4.05 12.54 -7.67
CA MET A 119 2.85 12.17 -6.90
C MET A 119 2.82 10.67 -6.57
N PHE A 120 3.36 9.83 -7.46
CA PHE A 120 3.30 8.37 -7.34
C PHE A 120 4.66 7.71 -7.05
N ARG A 121 5.73 8.48 -6.84
CA ARG A 121 7.08 8.03 -6.43
C ARG A 121 7.14 7.69 -4.94
N GLU A 122 6.62 8.57 -4.09
CA GLU A 122 6.64 8.41 -2.64
C GLU A 122 5.22 8.11 -2.12
N LYS A 123 5.08 7.01 -1.36
CA LYS A 123 3.77 6.45 -0.98
C LYS A 123 2.99 7.34 0.01
N ASP A 124 3.66 8.29 0.67
CA ASP A 124 3.10 9.05 1.80
C ASP A 124 2.83 10.55 1.54
N VAL A 125 3.24 11.10 0.38
CA VAL A 125 3.19 12.57 0.17
C VAL A 125 1.80 13.07 -0.23
N TRP A 126 0.97 12.22 -0.85
CA TRP A 126 -0.38 12.60 -1.33
C TRP A 126 -1.52 11.98 -0.51
N GLY A 127 -1.22 11.44 0.68
CA GLY A 127 -2.10 10.60 1.50
C GLY A 127 -3.43 11.20 2.00
N ASN A 128 -3.87 12.36 1.48
CA ASN A 128 -5.09 13.05 1.90
C ASN A 128 -6.11 13.31 0.77
N LYS A 129 -5.92 12.80 -0.46
CA LYS A 129 -6.85 13.05 -1.59
C LYS A 129 -7.31 11.76 -2.30
N GLN A 130 -7.62 10.73 -1.54
CA GLN A 130 -8.35 9.57 -2.06
C GLN A 130 -9.82 9.66 -1.67
N ASP A 131 -10.71 9.14 -2.51
CA ASP A 131 -12.12 8.98 -2.15
C ASP A 131 -12.35 7.73 -1.26
N GLU A 132 -13.60 7.53 -0.85
CA GLU A 132 -14.03 6.36 -0.04
C GLU A 132 -13.75 5.01 -0.72
N HIS A 133 -13.49 5.01 -2.03
CA HIS A 133 -13.16 3.84 -2.84
C HIS A 133 -11.64 3.71 -3.12
N GLY A 134 -10.82 4.59 -2.55
CA GLY A 134 -9.36 4.58 -2.71
C GLY A 134 -8.85 5.16 -4.04
N ALA A 135 -9.72 5.79 -4.85
CA ALA A 135 -9.31 6.43 -6.09
C ALA A 135 -8.67 7.80 -5.82
N TYR A 136 -7.55 8.08 -6.48
CA TYR A 136 -6.83 9.35 -6.34
C TYR A 136 -7.59 10.45 -7.08
N LEU A 137 -8.00 11.48 -6.35
CA LEU A 137 -8.77 12.60 -6.87
C LEU A 137 -7.86 13.62 -7.58
N ILE A 138 -8.15 13.89 -8.84
CA ILE A 138 -7.49 14.92 -9.65
C ILE A 138 -8.58 15.82 -10.25
N ASP A 139 -8.56 17.08 -9.83
CA ASP A 139 -9.52 18.10 -10.25
C ASP A 139 -9.15 18.67 -11.64
N ARG A 140 -9.25 17.84 -12.68
CA ARG A 140 -8.95 18.17 -14.07
C ARG A 140 -9.95 17.52 -15.02
N SER A 141 -10.05 18.05 -16.24
CA SER A 141 -10.97 17.51 -17.25
C SER A 141 -10.47 16.14 -17.76
N PRO A 142 -11.35 15.13 -17.81
CA PRO A 142 -10.99 13.78 -18.25
C PRO A 142 -10.69 13.68 -19.75
N GLU A 143 -11.26 14.58 -20.57
CA GLU A 143 -11.04 14.61 -22.01
C GLU A 143 -9.57 14.81 -22.38
N TYR A 144 -8.84 15.60 -21.58
CA TYR A 144 -7.40 15.85 -21.80
C TYR A 144 -6.50 14.81 -21.15
N PHE A 145 -7.00 14.05 -20.17
CA PHE A 145 -6.20 13.07 -19.45
C PHE A 145 -6.01 11.76 -20.22
N GLU A 146 -7.02 11.34 -20.97
CA GLU A 146 -6.98 10.08 -21.73
C GLU A 146 -5.81 10.03 -22.74
N PRO A 147 -5.55 11.08 -23.56
CA PRO A 147 -4.36 11.11 -24.43
C PRO A 147 -3.03 11.08 -23.66
N ILE A 148 -2.95 11.74 -22.51
CA ILE A 148 -1.75 11.77 -21.66
C ILE A 148 -1.47 10.37 -21.10
N LEU A 149 -2.50 9.70 -20.59
CA LEU A 149 -2.37 8.34 -20.06
C LEU A 149 -1.93 7.36 -21.15
N ASN A 150 -2.47 7.50 -22.36
CA ASN A 150 -2.08 6.71 -23.53
C ASN A 150 -0.61 6.95 -23.91
N TYR A 151 -0.17 8.22 -23.92
CA TYR A 151 1.26 8.56 -24.11
C TYR A 151 2.14 7.87 -23.07
N LEU A 152 1.76 7.86 -21.80
CA LEU A 152 2.53 7.19 -20.75
C LEU A 152 2.58 5.66 -20.91
N ARG A 153 1.53 5.05 -21.48
CA ARG A 153 1.44 3.59 -21.70
C ARG A 153 2.30 3.09 -22.86
N HIS A 154 2.21 3.74 -24.02
CA HIS A 154 2.81 3.23 -25.26
C HIS A 154 3.72 4.24 -25.97
N GLY A 155 3.90 5.44 -25.40
CA GLY A 155 4.80 6.46 -25.93
C GLY A 155 4.29 7.19 -27.17
N GLN A 156 3.01 7.04 -27.53
CA GLN A 156 2.40 7.74 -28.66
C GLN A 156 1.26 8.61 -28.16
N LEU A 157 1.27 9.89 -28.55
CA LEU A 157 0.20 10.82 -28.24
C LEU A 157 -0.82 10.76 -29.38
N ILE A 158 -1.97 10.12 -29.13
CA ILE A 158 -3.09 10.05 -30.08
C ILE A 158 -4.20 10.95 -29.54
N ILE A 159 -4.48 12.03 -30.26
CA ILE A 159 -5.51 13.01 -29.93
C ILE A 159 -6.61 12.83 -30.98
N ASN A 160 -7.84 12.58 -30.56
CA ASN A 160 -8.98 12.48 -31.48
C ASN A 160 -9.24 13.86 -32.13
N GLU A 161 -9.53 13.88 -33.44
CA GLU A 161 -9.75 15.07 -34.27
C GLU A 161 -11.03 15.90 -33.96
N GLY A 162 -11.47 15.90 -32.69
CA GLY A 162 -12.61 16.67 -32.21
C GLY A 162 -12.41 17.29 -30.82
N ILE A 163 -11.25 17.08 -30.18
CA ILE A 163 -10.87 17.82 -28.98
C ILE A 163 -10.46 19.21 -29.45
N ASN A 164 -11.45 20.11 -29.46
CA ASN A 164 -11.42 21.47 -30.03
C ASN A 164 -10.03 22.01 -30.35
N SER A 165 -9.82 22.21 -31.64
CA SER A 165 -8.76 22.98 -32.31
C SER A 165 -8.67 24.46 -31.89
N VAL A 166 -9.23 24.83 -30.74
CA VAL A 166 -9.16 26.18 -30.15
C VAL A 166 -8.02 26.30 -29.14
N LEU A 167 -7.44 25.19 -28.67
CA LEU A 167 -6.30 25.21 -27.77
C LEU A 167 -5.01 24.96 -28.55
N ASP A 168 -4.40 26.07 -28.92
CA ASP A 168 -2.97 26.34 -29.12
C ASP A 168 -2.12 25.23 -29.80
N PRO A 169 -1.46 25.49 -30.96
CA PRO A 169 -0.51 24.55 -31.59
C PRO A 169 0.63 24.06 -30.67
N PHE A 170 0.83 24.68 -29.50
CA PHE A 170 1.74 24.21 -28.47
C PHE A 170 1.15 23.13 -27.52
N PHE A 171 -0.07 22.64 -27.72
CA PHE A 171 -0.74 21.64 -26.87
C PHE A 171 0.11 20.41 -26.48
N PRO A 172 0.81 19.71 -27.40
CA PRO A 172 1.69 18.61 -27.01
C PRO A 172 2.87 19.08 -26.15
N LEU A 173 3.36 20.31 -26.34
CA LEU A 173 4.42 20.90 -25.52
C LEU A 173 3.91 21.34 -24.14
N TYR A 174 2.66 21.78 -24.01
CA TYR A 174 2.05 22.12 -22.72
C TYR A 174 1.74 20.89 -21.87
N ALA A 175 1.26 19.80 -22.49
CA ALA A 175 1.03 18.53 -21.79
C ALA A 175 2.34 17.89 -21.30
N ILE A 176 3.42 17.99 -22.08
CA ILE A 176 4.75 17.51 -21.69
C ILE A 176 5.44 18.48 -20.72
N SER A 177 5.24 19.80 -20.84
CA SER A 177 5.76 20.78 -19.87
C SER A 177 5.11 20.64 -18.49
N PHE A 178 3.86 20.15 -18.41
CA PHE A 178 3.21 19.75 -17.16
C PHE A 178 3.94 18.58 -16.46
N CYS A 179 4.73 17.83 -17.22
CA CYS A 179 5.59 16.74 -16.75
C CYS A 179 7.05 17.16 -16.49
N TYR A 180 7.43 18.45 -16.60
CA TYR A 180 8.85 18.83 -16.45
C TYR A 180 9.12 19.99 -15.49
N ASN A 181 8.22 20.95 -15.31
CA ASN A 181 8.55 22.15 -14.54
C ASN A 181 8.01 22.12 -13.11
N ASN A 182 8.92 21.85 -12.17
CA ASN A 182 8.86 22.34 -10.81
C ASN A 182 8.58 23.86 -10.84
N TRP A 183 7.48 24.28 -10.19
CA TRP A 183 7.09 25.68 -9.92
C TRP A 183 6.45 26.49 -11.06
N ILE A 184 5.22 26.14 -11.49
CA ILE A 184 4.26 27.16 -11.93
C ILE A 184 3.00 27.06 -11.08
N PHE A 185 2.98 27.95 -10.09
CA PHE A 185 1.83 28.37 -9.30
C PHE A 185 0.63 28.70 -10.21
N LEU A 186 -0.58 28.38 -9.71
CA LEU A 186 -1.77 29.23 -9.76
C LEU A 186 -1.87 30.21 -10.94
N GLY A 187 -2.60 29.82 -11.98
CA GLY A 187 -2.96 30.81 -12.99
C GLY A 187 -3.69 30.29 -14.21
N PHE A 188 -4.65 29.37 -14.09
CA PHE A 188 -5.74 29.20 -15.06
C PHE A 188 -6.85 28.35 -14.42
N ILE A 189 -7.49 28.90 -13.40
CA ILE A 189 -8.88 28.62 -13.05
C ILE A 189 -9.57 29.98 -13.10
N LEU A 190 -10.64 30.07 -13.89
CA LEU A 190 -11.41 31.25 -14.32
C LEU A 190 -10.85 32.00 -15.54
N LEU A 191 -11.11 31.43 -16.72
CA LEU A 191 -12.03 32.00 -17.72
C LEU A 191 -12.67 30.85 -18.51
#